data_AF-A0A2U9PDM1-F1
#
_entry.id   AF-A0A2U9PDM1-F1
#
_cell.length_a   1.000
_cell.length_b   1.000
_cell.length_c   1.000
_cell.angle_alpha   90.00
_cell.angle_beta   90.00
_cell.angle_gamma   90.00
#
_symmetry.space_group_name_H-M   'P 1'
#
loop_
_entity.id
_entity.type
_entity.pdbx_description
1 polymer ?
#
loop_
_entity_poly.entity_id
_entity_poly.type
_entity_poly.pdbx_seq_one_letter_code
_entity_poly.pdbx_strand_id
1 'polypeptide(L)'
;MPDVYEIMLDAELSKAFDVWSGYLNARTGEDPEVRAQLGALLESARTAAAEGDPAYARTLLGEMYDEARDAGLAFAPVEPDPCAADCQARDYAKDELRQVLPLQLREDLDSVALYLRVTGRRLRAAPGLDAATREDILYVCARAGMALDLAHLTAARRELERLEAIARRCGVEP
;
A
#
# COMPACT_ATOMS: atom_id res chain seq x y z
N MET A 1 9.50 -14.17 14.77
CA MET A 1 8.75 -12.94 14.45
C MET A 1 8.05 -13.23 13.13
N PRO A 2 6.75 -12.91 13.00
CA PRO A 2 6.07 -13.02 11.71
C PRO A 2 6.85 -12.22 10.66
N ASP A 3 6.96 -12.75 9.45
CA ASP A 3 7.57 -12.02 8.35
C ASP A 3 6.57 -10.95 7.88
N VAL A 4 6.72 -9.76 8.42
CA VAL A 4 5.86 -8.62 8.11
C VAL A 4 5.99 -8.22 6.64
N TYR A 5 7.15 -8.46 6.03
CA TYR A 5 7.35 -8.18 4.62
C TYR A 5 6.54 -9.17 3.76
N GLU A 6 6.52 -10.45 4.10
CA GLU A 6 5.62 -11.42 3.43
C GLU A 6 4.16 -11.03 3.57
N ILE A 7 3.70 -10.63 4.77
CA ILE A 7 2.31 -10.15 4.99
C ILE A 7 1.97 -8.96 4.09
N MET A 8 2.91 -8.02 3.90
CA MET A 8 2.71 -6.88 3.02
C MET A 8 2.63 -7.28 1.54
N LEU A 9 3.48 -8.21 1.09
CA LEU A 9 3.43 -8.74 -0.27
C LEU A 9 2.13 -9.52 -0.53
N ASP A 10 1.70 -10.31 0.43
CA ASP A 10 0.46 -11.09 0.36
C ASP A 10 -0.77 -10.18 0.37
N ALA A 11 -0.74 -9.08 1.13
CA ALA A 11 -1.83 -8.11 1.19
C ALA A 11 -2.09 -7.43 -0.16
N GLU A 12 -1.04 -7.10 -0.92
CA GLU A 12 -1.14 -6.53 -2.27
C GLU A 12 -1.90 -7.47 -3.21
N LEU A 13 -1.48 -8.74 -3.28
CA LEU A 13 -2.09 -9.76 -4.13
C LEU A 13 -3.51 -10.11 -3.67
N SER A 14 -3.71 -10.29 -2.37
CA SER A 14 -5.02 -10.62 -1.79
C SER A 14 -6.05 -9.54 -2.10
N LYS A 15 -5.67 -8.26 -1.92
CA LYS A 15 -6.52 -7.13 -2.31
C LYS A 15 -6.87 -7.20 -3.80
N ALA A 16 -5.89 -7.41 -4.67
CA ALA A 16 -6.13 -7.45 -6.10
C ALA A 16 -7.09 -8.59 -6.47
N PHE A 17 -6.91 -9.78 -5.89
CA PHE A 17 -7.79 -10.91 -6.09
C PHE A 17 -9.23 -10.65 -5.64
N ASP A 18 -9.40 -9.99 -4.49
CA ASP A 18 -10.74 -9.69 -3.96
C ASP A 18 -11.47 -8.64 -4.81
N VAL A 19 -10.76 -7.60 -5.25
CA VAL A 19 -11.31 -6.58 -6.16
C VAL A 19 -11.74 -7.20 -7.49
N TRP A 20 -10.87 -8.00 -8.12
CA TRP A 20 -11.17 -8.66 -9.38
C TRP A 20 -12.27 -9.72 -9.25
N SER A 21 -12.28 -10.48 -8.15
CA SER A 21 -13.35 -11.44 -7.87
C SER A 21 -14.70 -10.74 -7.71
N GLY A 22 -14.73 -9.63 -6.96
CA GLY A 22 -15.94 -8.83 -6.79
C GLY A 22 -16.49 -8.33 -8.12
N TYR A 23 -15.61 -7.81 -8.98
CA TYR A 23 -15.98 -7.38 -10.33
C TYR A 23 -16.47 -8.54 -11.21
N LEU A 24 -15.78 -9.67 -11.24
CA LEU A 24 -16.15 -10.83 -12.07
C LEU A 24 -17.46 -11.48 -11.63
N ASN A 25 -17.76 -11.45 -10.33
CA ASN A 25 -19.02 -11.92 -9.76
C ASN A 25 -20.19 -10.94 -9.98
N ALA A 26 -19.90 -9.65 -10.22
CA ALA A 26 -20.94 -8.66 -10.50
C ALA A 26 -21.58 -8.86 -11.88
N ARG A 27 -22.88 -8.60 -11.99
CA ARG A 27 -23.60 -8.62 -13.27
C ARG A 27 -23.47 -7.27 -13.96
N THR A 28 -22.44 -7.10 -14.77
CA THR A 28 -22.17 -5.85 -15.51
C THR A 28 -22.82 -5.81 -16.90
N GLY A 29 -23.19 -6.96 -17.46
CA GLY A 29 -23.75 -7.06 -18.82
C GLY A 29 -22.71 -6.92 -19.94
N GLU A 30 -21.42 -6.93 -19.60
CA GLU A 30 -20.30 -6.93 -20.54
C GLU A 30 -20.10 -8.30 -21.20
N ASP A 31 -19.21 -8.33 -22.20
CA ASP A 31 -18.92 -9.52 -23.00
C ASP A 31 -18.57 -10.75 -22.13
N PRO A 32 -19.39 -11.82 -22.17
CA PRO A 32 -19.13 -13.04 -21.42
C PRO A 32 -17.80 -13.73 -21.77
N GLU A 33 -17.31 -13.62 -23.02
CA GLU A 33 -16.08 -14.26 -23.45
C GLU A 33 -14.86 -13.59 -22.83
N VAL A 34 -14.79 -12.25 -22.91
CA VAL A 34 -13.74 -11.46 -22.27
C VAL A 34 -13.74 -11.67 -20.75
N ARG A 35 -14.93 -11.73 -20.12
CA ARG A 35 -15.05 -12.00 -18.68
C ARG A 35 -14.58 -13.41 -18.31
N ALA A 36 -14.83 -14.41 -19.15
CA ALA A 36 -14.33 -15.76 -18.93
C ALA A 36 -12.79 -15.82 -19.04
N GLN A 37 -12.20 -15.09 -19.99
CA GLN A 37 -10.75 -14.96 -20.13
C GLN A 37 -10.12 -14.28 -18.90
N LEU A 38 -10.69 -13.17 -18.43
CA LEU A 38 -10.26 -12.52 -17.19
C LEU A 38 -10.40 -13.44 -15.98
N GLY A 39 -11.45 -14.26 -15.92
CA GLY A 39 -11.61 -15.29 -14.89
C GLY A 39 -10.50 -16.34 -14.93
N ALA A 40 -10.10 -16.81 -16.12
CA ALA A 40 -8.99 -17.75 -16.28
C ALA A 40 -7.63 -17.15 -15.87
N LEU A 41 -7.39 -15.88 -16.21
CA LEU A 41 -6.20 -15.13 -15.76
C LEU A 41 -6.17 -14.99 -14.24
N LEU A 42 -7.30 -14.64 -13.61
CA LEU A 42 -7.39 -14.51 -12.16
C LEU A 42 -7.06 -15.82 -11.43
N GLU A 43 -7.62 -16.94 -11.90
CA GLU A 43 -7.32 -18.26 -11.32
C GLU A 43 -5.86 -18.66 -11.54
N SER A 44 -5.28 -18.35 -12.70
CA SER A 44 -3.85 -18.58 -12.95
C SER A 44 -2.97 -17.77 -12.00
N ALA A 45 -3.33 -16.51 -11.74
CA ALA A 45 -2.60 -15.64 -10.81
C ALA A 45 -2.66 -16.17 -9.36
N ARG A 46 -3.83 -16.69 -8.94
CA ARG A 46 -4.00 -17.35 -7.64
C ARG A 46 -3.14 -18.60 -7.51
N THR A 47 -3.12 -19.44 -8.54
CA THR A 47 -2.27 -20.64 -8.57
C THR A 47 -0.80 -20.26 -8.46
N ALA A 48 -0.32 -19.29 -9.25
CA ALA A 48 1.06 -18.82 -9.19
C ALA A 48 1.43 -18.31 -7.78
N ALA A 49 0.56 -17.51 -7.15
CA ALA A 49 0.78 -17.04 -5.78
C ALA A 49 0.85 -18.20 -4.77
N ALA A 50 -0.06 -19.18 -4.86
CA ALA A 50 -0.08 -20.35 -3.98
C ALA A 50 1.13 -21.28 -4.17
N GLU A 51 1.72 -21.31 -5.37
CA GLU A 51 2.95 -22.04 -5.69
C GLU A 51 4.22 -21.30 -5.27
N GLY A 52 4.09 -20.10 -4.69
CA GLY A 52 5.23 -19.30 -4.23
C GLY A 52 5.90 -18.47 -5.31
N ASP A 53 5.20 -18.16 -6.41
CA ASP A 53 5.65 -17.23 -7.45
C ASP A 53 4.80 -15.94 -7.47
N PRO A 54 4.99 -15.05 -6.49
CA PRO A 54 4.25 -13.80 -6.41
C PRO A 54 4.67 -12.79 -7.48
N ALA A 55 5.83 -12.97 -8.14
CA ALA A 55 6.25 -12.12 -9.24
C ALA A 55 5.46 -12.43 -10.51
N TYR A 56 5.27 -13.71 -10.79
CA TYR A 56 4.44 -14.14 -11.91
C TYR A 56 2.96 -13.84 -11.67
N ALA A 57 2.46 -14.01 -10.44
CA ALA A 57 1.10 -13.59 -10.08
C ALA A 57 0.84 -12.10 -10.36
N ARG A 58 1.79 -11.21 -10.05
CA ARG A 58 1.69 -9.78 -10.37
C ARG A 58 1.70 -9.52 -11.87
N THR A 59 2.49 -10.28 -12.63
CA THR A 59 2.53 -10.16 -14.10
C THR A 59 1.15 -10.48 -14.69
N LEU A 60 0.52 -11.58 -14.25
CA LEU A 60 -0.82 -11.96 -14.67
C LEU A 60 -1.88 -10.93 -14.28
N LEU A 61 -1.77 -10.32 -13.10
CA LEU A 61 -2.65 -9.20 -12.71
C LEU A 61 -2.47 -7.97 -13.62
N GLY A 62 -1.24 -7.67 -14.03
CA GLY A 62 -0.96 -6.63 -15.03
C GLY A 62 -1.66 -6.93 -16.36
N GLU A 63 -1.54 -8.15 -16.86
CA GLU A 63 -2.22 -8.62 -18.07
C GLU A 63 -3.75 -8.49 -17.95
N MET A 64 -4.34 -8.73 -16.78
CA MET A 64 -5.78 -8.52 -16.57
C MET A 64 -6.21 -7.06 -16.74
N TYR A 65 -5.42 -6.10 -16.23
CA TYR A 65 -5.71 -4.68 -16.42
C TYR A 65 -5.57 -4.28 -17.89
N ASP A 66 -4.59 -4.84 -18.59
CA ASP A 66 -4.38 -4.62 -20.03
C ASP A 66 -5.54 -5.16 -20.85
N GLU A 67 -5.93 -6.42 -20.65
CA GLU A 67 -7.05 -7.06 -21.35
C GLU A 67 -8.38 -6.32 -21.12
N ALA A 68 -8.66 -5.91 -19.88
CA ALA A 68 -9.87 -5.16 -19.57
C ALA A 68 -9.89 -3.77 -20.23
N ARG A 69 -8.72 -3.13 -20.35
CA ARG A 69 -8.56 -1.84 -21.01
C ARG A 69 -8.74 -1.98 -22.52
N ASP A 70 -8.11 -2.98 -23.14
CA ASP A 70 -8.16 -3.23 -24.57
C ASP A 70 -9.57 -3.63 -25.04
N ALA A 71 -10.28 -4.42 -24.21
CA ALA A 71 -11.69 -4.74 -24.43
C ALA A 71 -12.66 -3.58 -24.13
N GLY A 72 -12.18 -2.47 -23.55
CA GLY A 72 -13.00 -1.29 -23.25
C GLY A 72 -14.08 -1.55 -22.19
N LEU A 73 -13.79 -2.40 -21.19
CA LEU A 73 -14.75 -2.77 -20.15
C LEU A 73 -15.03 -1.58 -19.22
N ALA A 74 -16.24 -1.05 -19.28
CA ALA A 74 -16.62 0.20 -18.62
C ALA A 74 -16.62 0.10 -17.08
N PHE A 75 -16.80 -1.10 -16.54
CA PHE A 75 -16.91 -1.34 -15.10
C PHE A 75 -15.70 -2.06 -14.51
N ALA A 76 -14.66 -2.32 -15.30
CA ALA A 76 -13.47 -3.00 -14.84
C ALA A 76 -12.73 -2.18 -13.77
N PRO A 77 -12.09 -2.85 -12.79
CA PRO A 77 -11.19 -2.20 -11.86
C PRO A 77 -10.10 -1.43 -12.60
N VAL A 78 -9.87 -0.19 -12.17
CA VAL A 78 -8.78 0.64 -12.70
C VAL A 78 -7.52 0.34 -11.90
N GLU A 79 -6.41 0.19 -12.61
CA GLU A 79 -5.10 0.03 -11.99
C GLU A 79 -4.78 1.26 -11.13
N PRO A 80 -4.51 1.09 -9.81
CA PRO A 80 -4.20 2.20 -8.94
C PRO A 80 -2.83 2.78 -9.28
N ASP A 81 -2.65 4.10 -9.09
CA ASP A 81 -1.31 4.68 -9.10
C ASP A 81 -0.46 4.10 -7.95
N PRO A 82 0.88 4.18 -8.02
CA PRO A 82 1.75 3.55 -7.02
C PRO A 82 1.47 3.97 -5.56
N CYS A 83 1.13 5.25 -5.33
CA CYS A 83 0.82 5.74 -3.99
C CYS A 83 -0.50 5.18 -3.48
N ALA A 84 -1.51 5.11 -4.35
CA ALA A 84 -2.80 4.49 -4.05
C ALA A 84 -2.67 2.98 -3.81
N ALA A 85 -1.84 2.29 -4.62
CA ALA A 85 -1.54 0.87 -4.47
C ALA A 85 -0.95 0.57 -3.09
N ASP A 86 0.10 1.32 -2.70
CA ASP A 86 0.73 1.18 -1.38
C ASP A 86 -0.26 1.46 -0.24
N CYS A 87 -1.08 2.51 -0.36
CA CYS A 87 -2.08 2.84 0.65
C CYS A 87 -3.11 1.71 0.82
N GLN A 88 -3.56 1.12 -0.29
CA GLN A 88 -4.54 0.04 -0.27
C GLN A 88 -3.95 -1.26 0.26
N ALA A 89 -2.70 -1.59 -0.10
CA ALA A 89 -1.99 -2.75 0.43
C ALA A 89 -1.80 -2.65 1.95
N ARG A 90 -1.39 -1.47 2.47
CA ARG A 90 -1.32 -1.22 3.92
C ARG A 90 -2.67 -1.40 4.60
N ASP A 91 -3.76 -0.94 3.96
CA ASP A 91 -5.10 -1.07 4.52
C ASP A 91 -5.55 -2.52 4.63
N TYR A 92 -5.17 -3.38 3.68
CA TYR A 92 -5.38 -4.83 3.76
C TYR A 92 -4.48 -5.47 4.84
N ALA A 93 -3.18 -5.15 4.80
CA ALA A 93 -2.20 -5.74 5.71
C ALA A 93 -2.50 -5.44 7.18
N LYS A 94 -3.12 -4.29 7.49
CA LYS A 94 -3.41 -3.89 8.88
C LYS A 94 -4.19 -4.95 9.66
N ASP A 95 -5.11 -5.66 9.01
CA ASP A 95 -6.00 -6.61 9.69
C ASP A 95 -5.29 -7.94 9.94
N GLU A 96 -4.39 -8.37 9.06
CA GLU A 96 -3.49 -9.50 9.29
C GLU A 96 -2.43 -9.17 10.34
N LEU A 97 -1.82 -7.98 10.26
CA LEU A 97 -0.85 -7.51 11.24
C LEU A 97 -1.46 -7.40 12.64
N ARG A 98 -2.76 -7.09 12.75
CA ARG A 98 -3.49 -7.08 14.01
C ARG A 98 -3.59 -8.46 14.67
N GLN A 99 -3.54 -9.54 13.90
CA GLN A 99 -3.61 -10.90 14.42
C GLN A 99 -2.26 -11.40 14.93
N VAL A 100 -1.16 -10.94 14.32
CA VAL A 100 0.19 -11.47 14.60
C VAL A 100 1.05 -10.57 15.49
N LEU A 101 0.78 -9.26 15.54
CA LEU A 101 1.55 -8.31 16.35
C LEU A 101 0.98 -8.17 17.76
N PRO A 102 1.84 -8.12 18.81
CA PRO A 102 1.40 -7.81 20.17
C PRO A 102 0.67 -6.46 20.24
N LEU A 103 -0.36 -6.36 21.09
CA LEU A 103 -1.15 -5.13 21.26
C LEU A 103 -0.27 -3.90 21.52
N GLN A 104 0.68 -3.98 22.46
CA GLN A 104 1.56 -2.85 22.78
C GLN A 104 2.37 -2.37 21.58
N LEU A 105 2.88 -3.29 20.75
CA LEU A 105 3.63 -2.92 19.56
C LEU A 105 2.73 -2.21 18.54
N ARG A 106 1.47 -2.64 18.41
CA ARG A 106 0.50 -1.99 17.52
C ARG A 106 0.18 -0.58 17.99
N GLU A 107 -0.10 -0.38 19.27
CA GLU A 107 -0.37 0.94 19.85
C GLU A 107 0.83 1.89 19.68
N ASP A 108 2.04 1.38 19.86
CA ASP A 108 3.27 2.14 19.65
C ASP A 108 3.47 2.54 18.18
N LEU A 109 3.23 1.61 17.24
CA LEU A 109 3.32 1.88 15.79
C LEU A 109 2.23 2.87 15.33
N ASP A 110 0.99 2.70 15.79
CA ASP A 110 -0.13 3.58 15.49
C ASP A 110 0.12 5.00 16.00
N SER A 111 0.69 5.11 17.20
CA SER A 111 1.10 6.41 17.77
C SER A 111 2.13 7.09 16.88
N VAL A 112 3.20 6.38 16.49
CA VAL A 112 4.24 6.93 15.60
C VAL A 112 3.66 7.31 14.24
N ALA A 113 2.80 6.48 13.66
CA ALA A 113 2.13 6.75 12.39
C ALA A 113 1.26 8.01 12.46
N LEU A 114 0.53 8.21 13.56
CA LEU A 114 -0.30 9.40 13.78
C LEU A 114 0.56 10.66 13.82
N TYR A 115 1.62 10.69 14.63
CA TYR A 115 2.51 11.85 14.72
C TYR A 115 3.18 12.14 13.37
N LEU A 116 3.76 11.13 12.71
CA LEU A 116 4.34 11.29 11.37
C LEU A 116 3.37 11.92 10.37
N ARG A 117 2.10 11.47 10.37
CA ARG A 117 1.07 12.00 9.48
C ARG A 117 0.74 13.46 9.78
N VAL A 118 0.58 13.80 11.06
CA VAL A 118 0.26 15.16 11.51
C VAL A 118 1.42 16.11 11.22
N THR A 119 2.62 15.80 11.70
CA THR A 119 3.83 16.61 11.51
C THR A 119 4.15 16.76 10.02
N GLY A 120 4.14 15.67 9.26
CA GLY A 120 4.41 15.70 7.82
C GLY A 120 3.37 16.48 7.01
N ARG A 121 2.10 16.50 7.44
CA ARG A 121 1.08 17.36 6.82
C ARG A 121 1.35 18.85 7.13
N ARG A 122 1.64 19.18 8.39
CA ARG A 122 1.95 20.57 8.80
C ARG A 122 3.16 21.12 8.06
N LEU A 123 4.23 20.33 7.98
CA LEU A 123 5.44 20.68 7.24
C LEU A 123 5.19 20.88 5.73
N ARG A 124 4.40 20.01 5.09
CA ARG A 124 4.04 20.19 3.67
C ARG A 124 3.25 21.48 3.41
N ALA A 125 2.38 21.85 4.35
CA ALA A 125 1.59 23.07 4.29
C ALA A 125 2.37 24.33 4.67
N ALA A 126 3.58 24.20 5.23
CA ALA A 126 4.36 25.34 5.66
C ALA A 126 4.82 26.20 4.47
N PRO A 127 4.55 27.52 4.48
CA PRO A 127 5.04 28.44 3.47
C PRO A 127 6.55 28.67 3.65
N GLY A 128 7.23 29.06 2.58
CA GLY A 128 8.63 29.51 2.66
C GLY A 128 9.69 28.42 2.82
N LEU A 129 9.32 27.13 2.78
CA LEU A 129 10.30 26.04 2.74
C LEU A 129 11.00 25.98 1.38
N ASP A 130 12.34 25.95 1.41
CA ASP A 130 13.17 25.71 0.24
C ASP A 130 13.01 24.28 -0.32
N ALA A 131 13.48 24.07 -1.55
CA ALA A 131 13.35 22.80 -2.25
C ALA A 131 14.07 21.66 -1.51
N ALA A 132 15.27 21.92 -0.97
CA ALA A 132 16.07 20.92 -0.26
C ALA A 132 15.36 20.43 1.01
N THR A 133 14.74 21.33 1.77
CA THR A 133 13.96 21.00 2.96
C THR A 133 12.72 20.20 2.59
N ARG A 134 12.04 20.54 1.48
CA ARG A 134 10.90 19.76 0.98
C ARG A 134 11.29 18.34 0.60
N GLU A 135 12.45 18.17 -0.03
CA GLU A 135 12.99 16.86 -0.38
C GLU A 135 13.37 16.04 0.87
N ASP A 136 14.02 16.67 1.86
CA ASP A 136 14.35 16.02 3.14
C ASP A 136 13.09 15.54 3.88
N ILE A 137 12.03 16.36 3.90
CA ILE A 137 10.73 15.97 4.47
C ILE A 137 10.16 14.74 3.75
N LEU A 138 10.16 14.73 2.41
CA LEU A 138 9.65 13.60 1.64
C LEU A 138 10.47 12.33 1.92
N TYR A 139 11.80 12.44 1.96
CA TYR A 139 12.70 11.34 2.23
C TYR A 139 12.51 10.75 3.65
N VAL A 140 12.43 11.61 4.66
CA VAL A 140 12.20 11.19 6.05
C VAL A 140 10.83 10.53 6.19
N CYS A 141 9.77 11.12 5.63
CA CYS A 141 8.43 10.52 5.64
C CYS A 141 8.40 9.16 4.94
N ALA A 142 9.08 9.01 3.79
CA ALA A 142 9.14 7.74 3.07
C ALA A 142 9.85 6.65 3.89
N ARG A 143 11.00 6.96 4.49
CA ARG A 143 11.73 6.03 5.37
C ARG A 143 10.93 5.65 6.60
N ALA A 144 10.26 6.61 7.21
CA ALA A 144 9.41 6.36 8.38
C ALA A 144 8.23 5.45 8.00
N GLY A 145 7.60 5.69 6.84
CA GLY A 145 6.55 4.84 6.27
C GLY A 145 7.03 3.41 6.06
N MET A 146 8.18 3.22 5.40
CA MET A 146 8.76 1.88 5.19
C MET A 146 9.06 1.17 6.53
N ALA A 147 9.55 1.90 7.52
CA ALA A 147 9.79 1.33 8.85
C ALA A 147 8.49 0.90 9.54
N LEU A 148 7.40 1.66 9.38
CA LEU A 148 6.07 1.27 9.87
C LEU A 148 5.54 0.03 9.14
N ASP A 149 5.68 -0.02 7.82
CA ASP A 149 5.24 -1.13 6.98
C ASP A 149 5.92 -2.45 7.40
N LEU A 150 7.16 -2.39 7.85
CA LEU A 150 7.94 -3.52 8.34
C LEU A 150 7.82 -3.75 9.85
N ALA A 151 6.91 -3.05 10.54
CA ALA A 151 6.76 -3.05 12.00
C ALA A 151 8.07 -2.77 12.78
N HIS A 152 9.00 -2.03 12.18
CA HIS A 152 10.28 -1.64 12.77
C HIS A 152 10.15 -0.36 13.61
N LEU A 153 9.56 -0.50 14.80
CA LEU A 153 9.27 0.60 15.71
C LEU A 153 10.46 1.53 15.98
N THR A 154 11.64 0.98 16.27
CA THR A 154 12.84 1.80 16.57
C THR A 154 13.26 2.66 15.37
N ALA A 155 13.18 2.11 14.16
CA ALA A 155 13.49 2.87 12.95
C ALA A 155 12.43 3.94 12.70
N ALA A 156 11.15 3.61 12.87
CA ALA A 156 10.05 4.56 12.70
C ALA A 156 10.15 5.73 13.70
N ARG A 157 10.45 5.45 14.98
CA ARG A 157 10.69 6.48 16.00
C ARG A 157 11.86 7.39 15.65
N ARG A 158 12.98 6.82 15.20
CA ARG A 158 14.15 7.60 14.80
C ARG A 158 13.83 8.57 13.65
N GLU A 159 13.06 8.13 12.66
CA GLU A 159 12.67 9.00 11.55
C GLU A 159 11.63 10.05 11.99
N LEU A 160 10.73 9.71 12.93
CA LEU A 160 9.84 10.70 13.55
C LEU A 160 10.63 11.79 14.29
N GLU A 161 11.61 11.42 15.12
CA GLU A 161 12.48 12.38 15.82
C GLU A 161 13.21 13.32 14.84
N ARG A 162 13.66 12.79 13.69
CA ARG A 162 14.24 13.60 12.62
C ARG A 162 13.23 14.57 12.01
N LEU A 163 12.01 14.12 11.75
CA LEU A 163 10.94 14.96 11.22
C LEU A 163 10.56 16.08 12.20
N GLU A 164 10.47 15.78 13.49
CA GLU A 164 10.23 16.75 14.56
C GLU A 164 11.37 17.77 14.69
N ALA A 165 12.62 17.35 14.44
CA ALA A 165 13.75 18.26 14.40
C ALA A 165 13.65 19.24 13.21
N ILE A 166 13.21 18.76 12.04
CA ILE A 166 12.91 19.61 10.88
C ILE A 166 11.78 20.58 11.22
N ALA A 167 10.68 20.10 11.82
CA ALA A 167 9.55 20.93 12.24
C ALA A 167 10.00 22.08 13.16
N ARG A 168 10.78 21.77 14.21
CA ARG A 168 11.35 22.77 15.12
C ARG A 168 12.23 23.80 14.40
N ARG A 169 13.11 23.36 13.48
CA ARG A 169 13.96 24.25 12.67
C ARG A 169 13.14 25.20 11.79
N CYS A 170 12.00 24.72 11.29
CA CYS A 170 11.10 25.46 10.42
C CYS A 170 10.03 26.27 11.17
N GLY A 171 10.04 26.29 12.51
CA GLY A 171 9.03 26.98 13.31
C GLY A 171 7.63 26.37 13.23
N VAL A 172 7.53 25.10 12.83
CA VAL A 172 6.29 24.33 12.76
C VAL A 172 6.15 23.52 14.05
N GLU A 173 4.95 23.51 14.62
CA GLU A 173 4.64 22.66 15.76
C GLU A 173 4.72 21.18 15.35
N PRO A 174 5.58 20.37 15.99
CA PRO A 174 5.69 18.94 15.70
C PRO A 174 4.33 18.24 15.90
#